data_AF-A0A7S4VER7-F1
#
_entry.id   AF-A0A7S4VER7-F1
#
_cell.length_a   1.000
_cell.length_b   1.000
_cell.length_c   1.000
_cell.angle_alpha   90.00
_cell.angle_beta   90.00
_cell.angle_gamma   90.00
#
_symmetry.space_group_name_H-M   'P 1'
#
loop_
_entity.id
_entity.type
_entity.pdbx_description
1 polymer ?
#
loop_
_entity_poly.entity_id
_entity_poly.type
_entity_poly.pdbx_seq_one_letter_code
_entity_poly.pdbx_strand_id
1 'polypeptide(L)'
;MYQDDALFHKSSGTMLVCDAISAVDGTPPRILTEEKEYTCALIFHARETKDEVVEDTPENRKKGWGRIVLLFNFFFPGSGRGDLELQRIIEALRTPTYKDGWGGWKPFSWGKDEVKDFETFSASGKPIVLPIIQIILSRKPNEM
;
A
#
# COMPACT_ATOMS: atom_id res chain seq x y z
N MET A 1 -26.70 -2.88 2.95
CA MET A 1 -26.51 -1.42 2.88
C MET A 1 -25.44 -1.21 1.84
N TYR A 2 -25.78 -0.64 0.68
CA TYR A 2 -24.77 -0.22 -0.29
C TYR A 2 -24.29 1.16 0.15
N GLN A 3 -22.98 1.37 0.18
CA GLN A 3 -22.36 2.65 0.50
C GLN A 3 -21.73 3.15 -0.80
N ASP A 4 -22.41 4.07 -1.45
CA ASP A 4 -21.92 4.74 -2.65
C ASP A 4 -21.57 6.19 -2.30
N ASP A 5 -20.46 6.68 -2.84
CA ASP A 5 -20.07 8.07 -2.80
C ASP A 5 -20.47 8.77 -4.10
N ALA A 6 -21.11 9.94 -4.00
CA ALA A 6 -21.48 10.76 -5.15
C ALA A 6 -20.89 12.18 -5.04
N LEU A 7 -20.00 12.55 -5.97
CA LEU A 7 -19.41 13.88 -6.05
C LEU A 7 -20.00 14.65 -7.25
N PHE A 8 -20.60 15.82 -6.98
CA PHE A 8 -21.17 16.68 -8.01
C PHE A 8 -20.31 17.92 -8.26
N HIS A 9 -19.78 18.04 -9.47
CA HIS A 9 -19.03 19.20 -9.92
C HIS A 9 -19.99 20.27 -10.48
N LYS A 10 -20.30 21.26 -9.63
CA LYS A 10 -21.36 22.26 -9.88
C LYS A 10 -21.18 23.06 -11.18
N SER A 11 -19.95 23.46 -11.52
CA SER A 11 -19.72 24.32 -12.68
C SER A 11 -19.88 23.60 -14.01
N SER A 12 -19.55 22.31 -14.08
CA SER A 12 -19.76 21.49 -15.29
C SER A 12 -21.10 20.74 -15.30
N GLY A 13 -21.80 20.67 -14.17
CA GLY A 13 -23.01 19.86 -14.03
C GLY A 13 -22.73 18.35 -14.09
N THR A 14 -21.51 17.91 -13.79
CA THR A 14 -21.09 16.50 -13.88
C THR A 14 -21.16 15.81 -12.52
N MET A 15 -21.62 14.57 -12.48
CA MET A 15 -21.65 13.73 -11.28
C MET A 15 -20.73 12.52 -11.44
N LEU A 16 -19.87 12.28 -10.46
CA LEU A 16 -19.06 11.07 -10.32
C LEU A 16 -19.68 10.21 -9.21
N VAL A 17 -20.00 8.96 -9.51
CA VAL A 17 -20.49 7.97 -8.54
C VAL A 17 -19.46 6.85 -8.45
N CYS A 18 -19.06 6.48 -7.24
CA CYS A 18 -18.08 5.44 -6.98
C CYS A 18 -18.32 4.78 -5.62
N ASP A 19 -17.83 3.56 -5.45
CA ASP A 19 -18.02 2.82 -4.19
C ASP A 19 -17.21 3.40 -3.02
N ALA A 20 -16.06 4.02 -3.30
CA ALA A 20 -15.18 4.58 -2.27
C ALA A 20 -14.27 5.69 -2.79
N ILE A 21 -14.14 6.75 -1.99
CA ILE A 21 -13.11 7.77 -2.11
C ILE A 21 -11.98 7.50 -1.10
N SER A 22 -10.74 7.77 -1.50
CA SER A 22 -9.58 7.74 -0.61
C SER A 22 -8.83 9.07 -0.67
N ALA A 23 -8.30 9.50 0.47
CA ALA A 23 -7.39 10.62 0.58
C ALA A 23 -6.26 10.21 1.52
N VAL A 24 -5.04 10.24 1.02
CA VAL A 24 -3.85 9.78 1.75
C VAL A 24 -2.80 10.86 1.73
N ASP A 25 -2.28 11.20 2.90
CA ASP A 25 -1.11 12.07 3.04
C ASP A 25 0.13 11.28 3.48
N GLY A 26 1.26 11.98 3.58
CA GLY A 26 2.53 11.39 3.97
C GLY A 26 2.65 11.01 5.45
N THR A 27 1.65 11.29 6.27
CA THR A 27 1.65 11.00 7.70
C THR A 27 0.87 9.72 7.95
N PRO A 28 1.49 8.68 8.55
CA PRO A 28 0.75 7.48 8.89
C PRO A 28 -0.40 7.81 9.87
N PRO A 29 -1.60 7.23 9.70
CA PRO A 29 -2.69 7.36 10.65
C PRO A 29 -2.27 7.01 12.08
N ARG A 30 -2.85 7.70 13.06
CA ARG A 30 -2.48 7.60 14.48
C ARG A 30 -2.50 6.17 15.03
N ILE A 31 -3.50 5.38 14.63
CA ILE A 31 -3.60 3.96 15.00
C ILE A 31 -2.37 3.14 14.58
N LEU A 32 -1.75 3.47 13.44
CA LEU A 32 -0.56 2.77 12.95
C LEU A 32 0.72 3.15 13.72
N THR A 33 0.70 4.24 14.50
CA THR A 33 1.88 4.75 15.22
C THR A 33 1.78 4.63 16.74
N GLU A 34 0.56 4.54 17.29
CA GLU A 34 0.32 4.40 18.74
C GLU A 34 0.32 2.93 19.20
N GLU A 35 -0.11 2.01 18.34
CA GLU A 35 -0.21 0.59 18.70
C GLU A 35 1.01 -0.18 18.21
N LYS A 36 1.66 -0.91 19.12
CA LYS A 36 2.86 -1.70 18.83
C LYS A 36 2.61 -2.76 17.74
N GLU A 37 1.43 -3.36 17.74
CA GLU A 37 1.02 -4.37 16.76
C GLU A 37 0.95 -3.80 15.33
N TYR A 38 0.51 -2.54 15.16
CA TYR A 38 0.46 -1.92 13.83
C TYR A 38 1.76 -1.23 13.45
N THR A 39 2.52 -0.74 14.44
CA THR A 39 3.84 -0.14 14.22
C THR A 39 4.80 -1.14 13.59
N CYS A 40 4.76 -2.42 14.00
CA CYS A 40 5.64 -3.44 13.41
C CYS A 40 5.37 -3.65 11.91
N ALA A 41 4.14 -3.44 11.43
CA ALA A 41 3.83 -3.47 10.00
C ALA A 41 4.53 -2.32 9.25
N LEU A 42 4.51 -1.10 9.80
CA LEU A 42 5.24 0.03 9.22
C LEU A 42 6.74 -0.30 9.10
N ILE A 43 7.34 -0.81 10.17
CA ILE A 43 8.77 -1.16 10.19
C ILE A 43 9.09 -2.32 9.22
N PHE A 44 8.23 -3.34 9.18
CA PHE A 44 8.37 -4.46 8.24
C PHE A 44 8.41 -3.99 6.79
N HIS A 45 7.53 -3.06 6.40
CA HIS A 45 7.46 -2.52 5.05
C HIS A 45 8.61 -1.53 4.74
N ALA A 46 9.21 -0.91 5.75
CA ALA A 46 10.33 0.02 5.60
C ALA A 46 11.67 -0.64 5.19
N ARG A 47 11.81 -1.96 5.42
CA ARG A 47 12.99 -2.76 5.06
C ARG A 47 13.30 -2.69 3.58
N GLU A 48 14.55 -2.60 3.17
CA GLU A 48 15.00 -2.89 1.81
C GLU A 48 15.16 -4.39 1.57
N THR A 49 15.77 -5.11 2.51
CA THR A 49 16.08 -6.54 2.36
C THR A 49 15.37 -7.42 3.39
N LYS A 50 15.37 -8.75 3.17
CA LYS A 50 14.60 -9.70 3.98
C LYS A 50 15.10 -9.81 5.42
N ASP A 51 16.41 -9.69 5.63
CA ASP A 51 17.07 -9.89 6.93
C ASP A 51 17.37 -8.55 7.64
N GLU A 52 16.91 -7.45 7.05
CA GLU A 52 17.18 -6.11 7.59
C GLU A 52 16.35 -5.85 8.84
N VAL A 53 17.06 -5.51 9.92
CA VAL A 53 16.46 -4.98 11.14
C VAL A 53 16.42 -3.47 11.00
N VAL A 54 15.22 -2.92 10.83
CA VAL A 54 15.00 -1.47 10.69
C VAL A 54 14.71 -0.88 12.07
N GLU A 55 15.42 0.21 12.41
CA GLU A 55 15.15 0.95 13.65
C GLU A 55 13.79 1.64 13.60
N ASP A 56 13.11 1.66 14.74
CA ASP A 56 11.82 2.31 14.87
C ASP A 56 11.97 3.83 15.01
N THR A 57 12.03 4.53 13.86
CA THR A 57 12.11 5.98 13.77
C THR A 57 10.91 6.56 13.02
N PRO A 58 10.53 7.84 13.26
CA PRO A 58 9.46 8.50 12.50
C PRO A 58 9.67 8.43 10.98
N GLU A 59 10.92 8.55 10.52
CA GLU A 59 11.30 8.49 9.10
C GLU A 59 11.05 7.09 8.53
N ASN A 60 11.44 6.04 9.25
CA ASN A 60 11.22 4.65 8.82
C ASN A 60 9.73 4.29 8.84
N ARG A 61 8.97 4.75 9.84
CA ARG A 61 7.50 4.59 9.87
C ARG A 61 6.85 5.23 8.64
N LYS A 62 7.26 6.46 8.30
CA LYS A 62 6.76 7.18 7.13
C LYS A 62 7.09 6.47 5.81
N LYS A 63 8.30 5.93 5.69
CA LYS A 63 8.71 5.09 4.55
C LYS A 63 7.84 3.83 4.43
N GLY A 64 7.67 3.10 5.52
CA GLY A 64 6.80 1.92 5.58
C GLY A 64 5.35 2.23 5.18
N TRP A 65 4.82 3.35 5.66
CA TRP A 65 3.48 3.84 5.30
C TRP A 65 3.34 4.08 3.80
N GLY A 66 4.27 4.80 3.19
CA GLY A 66 4.24 5.04 1.74
C GLY A 66 4.20 3.75 0.92
N ARG A 67 4.97 2.75 1.34
CA ARG A 67 5.02 1.42 0.72
C ARG A 67 3.74 0.62 0.89
N ILE A 68 3.12 0.66 2.08
CA ILE A 68 1.81 0.05 2.34
C ILE A 68 0.76 0.67 1.42
N VAL A 69 0.70 2.00 1.38
CA VAL A 69 -0.24 2.74 0.53
C VAL A 69 -0.08 2.33 -0.93
N LEU A 70 1.14 2.34 -1.44
CA LEU A 70 1.43 1.95 -2.82
C LEU A 70 1.08 0.48 -3.10
N LEU A 71 1.46 -0.44 -2.21
CA LEU A 71 1.22 -1.88 -2.38
C LEU A 71 -0.27 -2.20 -2.41
N PHE A 72 -1.04 -1.68 -1.45
CA PHE A 72 -2.46 -2.06 -1.30
C PHE A 72 -3.42 -1.26 -2.18
N ASN A 73 -2.99 -0.14 -2.78
CA ASN A 73 -3.80 0.54 -3.78
C ASN A 73 -3.58 0.01 -5.19
N PHE A 74 -2.37 -0.50 -5.51
CA PHE A 74 -2.02 -0.87 -6.89
C PHE A 74 -1.70 -2.35 -7.13
N PHE A 75 -1.40 -3.15 -6.09
CA PHE A 75 -0.86 -4.52 -6.24
C PHE A 75 0.28 -4.59 -7.28
N PHE A 76 1.51 -4.26 -6.86
CA PHE A 76 2.69 -4.06 -7.71
C PHE A 76 2.61 -2.77 -8.55
N PRO A 77 2.72 -1.58 -7.89
CA PRO A 77 2.91 -0.31 -8.60
C PRO A 77 4.18 -0.36 -9.47
N GLY A 78 4.37 0.56 -10.41
CA GLY A 78 5.56 0.55 -11.30
C GLY A 78 6.91 0.48 -10.55
N SER A 79 6.98 1.09 -9.36
CA SER A 79 8.13 0.99 -8.44
C SER A 79 8.18 -0.28 -7.58
N GLY A 80 7.11 -1.05 -7.46
CA GLY A 80 7.02 -2.28 -6.67
C GLY A 80 7.08 -3.53 -7.54
N ARG A 81 8.04 -4.42 -7.31
CA ARG A 81 8.13 -5.69 -8.03
C ARG A 81 7.84 -6.86 -7.11
N GLY A 82 6.94 -7.73 -7.55
CA GLY A 82 6.65 -8.98 -6.86
C GLY A 82 7.85 -9.91 -6.88
N ASP A 83 8.18 -10.42 -5.70
CA ASP A 83 9.24 -11.39 -5.48
C ASP A 83 8.62 -12.69 -4.99
N LEU A 84 8.00 -13.39 -5.94
CA LEU A 84 7.15 -14.56 -5.74
C LEU A 84 7.86 -15.86 -6.17
N GLU A 85 9.19 -15.86 -6.21
CA GLU A 85 9.95 -17.06 -6.56
C GLU A 85 9.71 -18.18 -5.54
N LEU A 86 9.42 -19.38 -6.04
CA LEU A 86 9.10 -20.55 -5.21
C LEU A 86 10.19 -20.87 -4.17
N GLN A 87 11.46 -20.66 -4.51
CA GLN A 87 12.59 -20.87 -3.59
C GLN A 87 12.51 -19.94 -2.38
N ARG A 88 12.18 -18.66 -2.58
CA ARG A 88 12.04 -17.67 -1.50
C ARG A 88 10.86 -17.98 -0.58
N ILE A 89 9.77 -18.50 -1.14
CA ILE A 89 8.61 -18.98 -0.37
C ILE A 89 9.00 -20.19 0.49
N ILE A 90 9.73 -21.15 -0.07
CA ILE A 90 10.20 -22.34 0.66
C ILE A 90 11.18 -21.95 1.77
N GLU A 91 12.10 -21.02 1.52
CA GLU A 91 13.00 -20.49 2.54
C GLU A 91 12.24 -19.85 3.70
N ALA A 92 11.24 -19.01 3.40
CA ALA A 92 10.38 -18.37 4.41
C ALA A 92 9.72 -19.37 5.37
N LEU A 93 9.18 -20.46 4.81
CA LEU A 93 8.53 -21.52 5.57
C LEU A 93 9.49 -22.29 6.49
N ARG A 94 10.80 -22.24 6.21
CA ARG A 94 11.84 -22.89 7.02
C ARG A 94 12.35 -22.01 8.17
N THR A 95 12.08 -20.70 8.15
CA THR A 95 12.48 -19.75 9.20
C THR A 95 11.26 -19.13 9.92
N PRO A 96 10.44 -19.91 10.64
CA PRO A 96 9.18 -19.43 11.23
C PRO A 96 9.35 -18.37 12.34
N THR A 97 10.57 -18.10 12.81
CA THR A 97 10.85 -17.31 14.02
C THR A 97 11.29 -15.85 13.78
N TYR A 98 11.03 -15.27 12.61
CA TYR A 98 11.38 -13.86 12.39
C TYR A 98 10.47 -12.93 13.20
N LYS A 99 11.10 -12.01 13.94
CA LYS A 99 10.45 -11.12 14.93
C LYS A 99 9.30 -10.29 14.36
N ASP A 100 9.38 -9.91 13.09
CA ASP A 100 8.42 -9.01 12.45
C ASP A 100 7.53 -9.70 11.39
N GLY A 101 7.44 -11.05 11.40
CA GLY A 101 6.44 -11.83 10.65
C GLY A 101 6.91 -12.56 9.37
N TRP A 102 6.07 -13.48 8.89
CA TRP A 102 6.23 -14.31 7.66
C TRP A 102 7.61 -14.97 7.46
N GLY A 103 8.30 -15.30 8.54
CA GLY A 103 9.65 -15.85 8.48
C GLY A 103 10.67 -14.95 7.79
N GLY A 104 10.46 -13.64 7.83
CA GLY A 104 11.31 -12.62 7.22
C GLY A 104 11.00 -12.36 5.75
N TRP A 105 10.16 -13.19 5.12
CA TRP A 105 9.84 -13.07 3.71
C TRP A 105 9.12 -11.78 3.39
N LYS A 106 9.68 -11.07 2.42
CA LYS A 106 9.14 -9.83 1.88
C LYS A 106 8.86 -10.09 0.39
N PRO A 107 7.60 -10.34 -0.01
CA PRO A 107 7.25 -10.71 -1.38
C PRO A 107 7.31 -9.55 -2.38
N PHE A 108 8.00 -8.45 -2.03
CA PHE A 108 8.07 -7.25 -2.84
C PHE A 108 9.39 -6.52 -2.65
N SER A 109 9.93 -6.00 -3.76
CA SER A 109 11.09 -5.11 -3.81
C SER A 109 10.68 -3.74 -4.33
N TRP A 110 11.42 -2.70 -3.95
CA TRP A 110 11.11 -1.31 -4.30
C TRP A 110 12.22 -0.72 -5.17
N GLY A 111 11.82 -0.02 -6.23
CA GLY A 111 12.70 0.72 -7.13
C GLY A 111 12.98 2.14 -6.63
N LYS A 112 13.87 2.84 -7.35
CA LYS A 112 14.32 4.20 -7.00
C LYS A 112 13.20 5.25 -7.06
N ASP A 113 12.15 4.99 -7.83
CA ASP A 113 11.04 5.91 -8.05
C ASP A 113 9.94 5.84 -6.98
N GLU A 114 10.07 4.97 -5.96
CA GLU A 114 9.06 4.75 -4.91
C GLU A 114 8.55 6.05 -4.26
N VAL A 115 9.46 6.96 -3.89
CA VAL A 115 9.10 8.23 -3.24
C VAL A 115 8.27 9.10 -4.18
N LYS A 116 8.68 9.18 -5.45
CA LYS A 116 7.98 9.95 -6.48
C LYS A 116 6.61 9.35 -6.78
N ASP A 117 6.50 8.03 -6.82
CA ASP A 117 5.23 7.32 -7.02
C ASP A 117 4.26 7.60 -5.86
N PHE A 118 4.76 7.60 -4.62
CA PHE A 118 3.96 7.95 -3.45
C PHE A 118 3.52 9.42 -3.46
N GLU A 119 4.41 10.35 -3.78
CA GLU A 119 4.07 11.77 -3.91
C GLU A 119 2.99 12.00 -4.99
N THR A 120 3.11 11.30 -6.12
CA THR A 120 2.13 11.35 -7.21
C THR A 120 0.77 10.80 -6.76
N PHE A 121 0.76 9.66 -6.07
CA PHE A 121 -0.47 9.03 -5.57
C PHE A 121 -1.15 9.87 -4.49
N SER A 122 -0.39 10.28 -3.47
CA SER A 122 -0.92 11.05 -2.34
C SER A 122 -1.45 12.40 -2.79
N ALA A 123 -0.85 13.00 -3.82
CA ALA A 123 -1.26 14.28 -4.39
C ALA A 123 -1.52 15.36 -3.32
N SER A 124 -0.73 15.33 -2.25
CA SER A 124 -0.88 16.16 -1.04
C SER A 124 -2.24 16.03 -0.35
N GLY A 125 -2.77 14.81 -0.25
CA GLY A 125 -4.04 14.51 0.42
C GLY A 125 -5.28 14.83 -0.39
N LYS A 126 -5.16 15.03 -1.71
CA LYS A 126 -6.32 15.25 -2.57
C LYS A 126 -7.17 13.98 -2.67
N PRO A 127 -8.50 14.08 -2.65
CA PRO A 127 -9.37 12.92 -2.83
C PRO A 127 -9.19 12.28 -4.20
N ILE A 128 -9.12 10.96 -4.23
CA ILE A 128 -9.07 10.13 -5.44
C ILE A 128 -10.12 9.01 -5.33
N VAL A 129 -10.56 8.48 -6.47
CA VAL A 129 -11.34 7.24 -6.48
C VAL A 129 -10.42 6.09 -6.10
N LEU A 130 -10.86 5.22 -5.18
CA LEU A 130 -10.03 4.12 -4.66
C LEU A 130 -9.58 3.18 -5.81
N PRO A 131 -8.26 3.09 -6.13
CA PRO A 131 -7.82 2.45 -7.38
C PRO A 131 -8.00 0.92 -7.42
N ILE A 132 -7.96 0.25 -6.26
CA ILE A 132 -7.99 -1.21 -6.20
C ILE A 132 -9.29 -1.80 -6.76
N ILE A 133 -10.40 -1.07 -6.62
CA ILE A 133 -11.70 -1.46 -7.18
C ILE A 133 -11.62 -1.48 -8.71
N GLN A 134 -10.89 -0.55 -9.33
CA GLN A 134 -10.72 -0.53 -10.78
C GLN A 134 -9.90 -1.73 -11.29
N ILE A 135 -8.87 -2.18 -10.56
CA ILE A 135 -8.02 -3.31 -10.98
C ILE A 135 -8.74 -4.67 -10.82
N ILE A 136 -9.60 -4.80 -9.80
CA ILE A 136 -10.33 -6.05 -9.52
C ILE A 136 -11.57 -6.16 -10.41
N LEU A 137 -12.33 -5.08 -10.60
CA LEU A 137 -13.59 -5.10 -11.36
C LEU A 137 -13.41 -4.93 -12.88
N SER A 138 -12.30 -4.36 -13.36
CA SER A 138 -12.10 -4.11 -14.82
C SER A 138 -11.49 -5.29 -15.58
N ARG A 139 -11.49 -6.51 -15.03
CA ARG A 139 -10.77 -7.63 -15.67
C ARG A 139 -11.43 -8.13 -16.96
N LYS A 140 -12.75 -7.95 -17.17
CA LYS A 140 -13.45 -8.22 -18.45
C LYS A 140 -14.77 -7.45 -18.60
N PRO A 141 -14.92 -6.54 -19.58
CA PRO A 141 -16.20 -5.85 -19.84
C PRO A 141 -17.26 -6.71 -20.55
N ASN A 142 -16.87 -7.84 -21.17
CA ASN A 142 -17.69 -8.56 -22.15
C ASN A 142 -18.35 -9.84 -21.61
N GLU A 143 -18.43 -10.02 -20.29
CA GLU A 143 -19.09 -11.16 -19.64
C GLU A 143 -20.17 -10.68 -18.65
N MET A 144 -21.01 -9.72 -19.09
CA MET A 144 -22.29 -9.39 -18.44
C MET A 144 -23.44 -10.11 -19.12
#